data_AF-W7TJN7-F1
#
_entry.id   AF-W7TJN7-F1
#
_cell.length_a   1.000
_cell.length_b   1.000
_cell.length_c   1.000
_cell.angle_alpha   90.00
_cell.angle_beta   90.00
_cell.angle_gamma   90.00
#
_symmetry.space_group_name_H-M   'P 1'
#
loop_
_entity.id
_entity.type
_entity.pdbx_description
1 polymer ?
#
loop_
_entity_poly.entity_id
_entity_poly.type
_entity_poly.pdbx_seq_one_letter_code
_entity_poly.pdbx_strand_id
1 'polypeptide(L)'
;MGKRKTLVRAITTQTDLEAFQNSKTYADFLAFIRACNQSVRGIAISQDYPNKNGPVVSALVAYLEEAWGWVDDIPALQQPMRFGNKAFRTWHARLEATAPRAIENLLVASQVGR
;
A
#
# COMPACT_ATOMS: atom_id res chain seq x y z
N MET A 1 -12.10 20.44 5.66
CA MET A 1 -11.38 19.14 5.60
C MET A 1 -11.77 18.33 6.84
N GLY A 2 -12.47 17.21 6.69
CA GLY A 2 -12.98 16.45 7.84
C GLY A 2 -11.87 15.98 8.77
N LYS A 3 -12.11 15.91 10.09
CA LYS A 3 -11.14 15.38 11.06
C LYS A 3 -10.76 13.95 10.64
N ARG A 4 -9.46 13.69 10.41
CA ARG A 4 -8.93 12.34 10.19
C ARG A 4 -9.23 11.50 11.43
N LYS A 5 -9.96 10.41 11.27
CA LYS A 5 -10.19 9.43 12.34
C LYS A 5 -9.03 8.44 12.36
N THR A 6 -8.54 8.11 13.55
CA THR A 6 -7.61 6.99 13.73
C THR A 6 -8.34 5.68 13.44
N LEU A 7 -7.74 4.81 12.62
CA LEU A 7 -8.30 3.49 12.34
C LEU A 7 -8.22 2.62 13.60
N VAL A 8 -9.30 1.90 13.89
CA VAL A 8 -9.38 0.95 15.00
C VAL A 8 -9.84 -0.40 14.47
N ARG A 9 -9.45 -1.48 15.16
CA ARG A 9 -9.92 -2.82 14.82
C ARG A 9 -11.44 -2.86 14.99
N ALA A 10 -12.15 -3.25 13.92
CA ALA A 10 -13.61 -3.22 13.87
C ALA A 10 -14.27 -4.58 13.52
N ILE A 11 -13.49 -5.58 13.08
CA ILE A 11 -13.99 -6.91 12.73
C ILE A 11 -13.35 -7.93 13.66
N THR A 12 -14.13 -8.47 14.59
CA THR A 12 -13.67 -9.44 15.59
C THR A 12 -14.57 -10.66 15.70
N THR A 13 -15.79 -10.57 15.17
CA THR A 13 -16.80 -11.63 15.15
C THR A 13 -17.39 -11.80 13.75
N GLN A 14 -18.16 -12.87 13.57
CA GLN A 14 -18.91 -13.11 12.33
C GLN A 14 -19.95 -12.01 12.06
N THR A 15 -20.62 -11.53 13.10
CA THR A 15 -21.59 -10.43 13.00
C THR A 15 -20.92 -9.13 12.57
N ASP A 16 -19.70 -8.84 13.07
CA ASP A 16 -18.94 -7.66 12.61
C ASP A 16 -18.59 -7.76 11.12
N LEU A 17 -18.25 -8.98 10.65
CA LEU A 17 -17.94 -9.22 9.25
C LEU A 17 -19.18 -9.00 8.36
N GLU A 18 -20.34 -9.48 8.78
CA GLU A 18 -21.62 -9.24 8.08
C GLU A 18 -21.96 -7.74 8.05
N ALA A 19 -21.78 -7.03 9.16
CA ALA A 19 -21.95 -5.59 9.21
C ALA A 19 -20.99 -4.87 8.26
N PHE A 20 -19.72 -5.29 8.20
CA PHE A 20 -18.73 -4.76 7.26
C PHE A 20 -19.15 -4.99 5.81
N GLN A 21 -19.57 -6.20 5.44
CA GLN A 21 -20.00 -6.53 4.07
C GLN A 21 -21.21 -5.71 3.60
N ASN A 22 -22.08 -5.28 4.51
CA ASN A 22 -23.22 -4.40 4.21
C ASN A 22 -22.89 -2.90 4.37
N SER A 23 -21.64 -2.54 4.71
CA SER A 23 -21.24 -1.15 4.95
C SER A 23 -20.88 -0.39 3.67
N LYS A 24 -20.95 0.94 3.74
CA LYS A 24 -20.44 1.82 2.68
C LYS A 24 -18.95 1.59 2.41
N THR A 25 -18.14 1.38 3.44
CA THR A 25 -16.69 1.15 3.31
C THR A 25 -16.39 -0.06 2.43
N TYR A 26 -17.14 -1.14 2.58
CA TYR A 26 -17.01 -2.33 1.73
C TYR A 26 -17.40 -2.05 0.28
N ALA A 27 -18.53 -1.35 0.09
CA ALA A 27 -18.98 -0.94 -1.25
C ALA A 27 -17.94 -0.05 -1.96
N ASP A 28 -17.38 0.93 -1.27
CA ASP A 28 -16.34 1.83 -1.80
C ASP A 28 -15.06 1.07 -2.15
N PHE A 29 -14.62 0.16 -1.28
CA PHE A 29 -13.43 -0.68 -1.52
C PHE A 29 -13.60 -1.57 -2.76
N LEU A 30 -14.75 -2.23 -2.90
CA LEU A 30 -15.05 -3.02 -4.09
C LEU A 30 -15.18 -2.16 -5.35
N ALA A 31 -15.77 -0.97 -5.26
CA ALA A 31 -15.85 -0.05 -6.38
C ALA A 31 -14.46 0.35 -6.87
N PHE A 32 -13.52 0.62 -5.96
CA PHE A 32 -12.13 0.89 -6.30
C PHE A 32 -11.45 -0.29 -7.00
N ILE A 33 -11.56 -1.51 -6.47
CA ILE A 33 -11.01 -2.73 -7.10
C ILE A 33 -11.56 -2.91 -8.52
N ARG A 34 -12.87 -2.73 -8.69
CA ARG A 34 -13.53 -2.83 -10.01
C ARG A 34 -13.00 -1.76 -10.96
N ALA A 35 -12.84 -0.52 -10.52
CA ALA A 35 -12.27 0.55 -11.33
C ALA A 35 -10.85 0.20 -11.81
N CYS A 36 -9.99 -0.29 -10.91
CA CYS A 36 -8.65 -0.77 -11.27
C CYS A 36 -8.72 -1.90 -12.31
N ASN A 37 -9.58 -2.92 -12.10
CA ASN A 37 -9.75 -4.01 -13.06
C ASN A 37 -10.17 -3.51 -14.44
N GLN A 38 -11.13 -2.59 -14.51
CA GLN A 38 -11.62 -2.04 -15.77
C GLN A 38 -10.53 -1.24 -16.50
N SER A 39 -9.74 -0.46 -15.75
CA SER A 39 -8.71 0.42 -16.32
C SER A 39 -7.59 -0.30 -17.07
N VAL A 40 -7.42 -1.61 -16.84
CA VAL A 40 -6.34 -2.43 -17.43
C VAL A 40 -6.84 -3.48 -18.42
N ARG A 41 -8.14 -3.50 -18.76
CA ARG A 41 -8.69 -4.50 -19.69
C ARG A 41 -8.14 -4.31 -21.09
N GLY A 42 -7.65 -5.40 -21.68
CA GLY A 42 -7.07 -5.39 -23.02
C GLY A 42 -5.71 -4.70 -23.11
N ILE A 43 -5.12 -4.29 -21.98
CA ILE A 43 -3.80 -3.65 -21.92
C ILE A 43 -2.78 -4.70 -21.47
N ALA A 44 -1.77 -4.94 -22.31
CA ALA A 44 -0.67 -5.82 -21.95
C ALA A 44 0.27 -5.14 -20.94
N ILE A 45 0.91 -5.92 -20.06
CA ILE A 45 1.87 -5.39 -19.08
C ILE A 45 3.04 -4.66 -19.77
N SER A 46 3.50 -5.21 -20.90
CA SER A 46 4.58 -4.64 -21.71
C SER A 46 4.17 -3.40 -22.51
N GLN A 47 2.87 -3.10 -22.59
CA GLN A 47 2.37 -1.97 -23.36
C GLN A 47 2.81 -0.65 -22.71
N ASP A 48 3.22 0.29 -23.54
CA ASP A 48 3.45 1.67 -23.10
C ASP A 48 2.11 2.40 -23.00
N TYR A 49 1.90 3.19 -21.95
CA TYR A 49 0.61 3.80 -21.63
C TYR A 49 0.77 5.30 -21.37
N PRO A 50 -0.07 6.18 -21.95
CA PRO A 50 -0.02 7.61 -21.66
C PRO A 50 -0.19 7.86 -20.17
N ASN A 51 0.69 8.64 -19.54
CA ASN A 51 0.69 8.90 -18.09
C ASN A 51 0.94 7.66 -17.20
N LYS A 52 1.62 6.62 -17.70
CA LYS A 52 2.07 5.44 -16.91
C LYS A 52 2.76 5.82 -15.58
N ASN A 53 3.32 7.03 -15.53
CA ASN A 53 4.11 7.59 -14.44
C ASN A 53 3.60 8.98 -14.02
N GLY A 54 2.31 9.12 -13.73
CA GLY A 54 1.80 10.34 -13.08
C GLY A 54 2.52 10.59 -11.74
N PRO A 55 2.64 11.84 -11.26
CA PRO A 55 3.48 12.20 -10.12
C PRO A 55 3.27 11.32 -8.87
N VAL A 56 2.01 11.00 -8.56
CA VAL A 56 1.65 10.13 -7.42
C VAL A 56 2.12 8.69 -7.63
N VAL A 57 1.94 8.13 -8.83
CA VAL A 57 2.34 6.76 -9.15
C VAL A 57 3.87 6.65 -9.11
N SER A 58 4.58 7.62 -9.69
CA SER A 58 6.05 7.65 -9.64
C SER A 58 6.58 7.76 -8.21
N ALA A 59 5.99 8.61 -7.37
CA ALA A 59 6.38 8.72 -5.97
C ALA A 59 6.12 7.41 -5.20
N LEU A 60 5.02 6.71 -5.49
CA LEU A 60 4.72 5.42 -4.89
C LEU A 60 5.72 4.34 -5.32
N VAL A 61 6.00 4.24 -6.62
CA VAL A 61 6.96 3.27 -7.17
C VAL A 61 8.35 3.51 -6.59
N ALA A 62 8.82 4.77 -6.56
CA ALA A 62 10.13 5.11 -6.01
C ALA A 62 10.27 4.70 -4.53
N TYR A 63 9.21 4.86 -3.72
CA TYR A 63 9.23 4.41 -2.33
C TYR A 63 9.21 2.89 -2.19
N LEU A 64 8.49 2.18 -3.06
CA LEU A 64 8.51 0.71 -3.08
C LEU A 64 9.88 0.18 -3.50
N GLU A 65 10.56 0.83 -4.45
CA GLU A 65 11.94 0.53 -4.83
C GLU A 65 12.94 0.81 -3.69
N GLU A 66 12.78 1.92 -2.97
CA GLU A 66 13.54 2.23 -1.75
C GLU A 66 13.38 1.10 -0.72
N ALA A 67 12.13 0.69 -0.44
CA ALA A 67 11.83 -0.37 0.52
C ALA A 67 12.33 -1.75 0.07
N TRP A 68 12.33 -2.01 -1.23
CA TRP A 68 12.91 -3.21 -1.85
C TRP A 68 14.43 -3.25 -1.65
N GLY A 69 15.13 -2.13 -1.85
CA GLY A 69 16.59 -2.04 -1.66
C GLY A 69 17.03 -2.35 -0.22
N TRP A 70 16.20 -2.10 0.79
CA TRP A 70 16.53 -2.45 2.18
C TRP A 70 16.68 -3.96 2.43
N VAL A 71 16.25 -4.82 1.51
CA VAL A 71 16.48 -6.27 1.61
C VAL A 71 17.98 -6.57 1.54
N ASP A 72 18.75 -5.81 0.77
CA ASP A 72 20.20 -5.95 0.68
C ASP A 72 20.89 -5.46 1.96
N ASP A 73 20.38 -4.38 2.56
CA ASP A 73 20.87 -3.84 3.84
C ASP A 73 20.53 -4.72 5.05
N ILE A 74 19.45 -5.50 4.95
CA ILE A 74 18.87 -6.27 6.04
C ILE A 74 18.81 -7.75 5.61
N PRO A 75 19.97 -8.41 5.49
CA PRO A 75 20.03 -9.78 5.03
C PRO A 75 19.34 -10.73 6.02
N ALA A 76 18.87 -11.86 5.49
CA ALA A 76 18.30 -12.92 6.29
C ALA A 76 19.30 -13.40 7.36
N LEU A 77 18.86 -13.43 8.62
CA LEU A 77 19.69 -13.93 9.71
C LEU A 77 19.81 -15.46 9.61
N GLN A 78 21.01 -15.98 9.85
CA GLN A 78 21.20 -17.40 10.08
C GLN A 78 20.52 -17.78 11.39
N GLN A 79 19.47 -18.59 11.31
CA GLN A 79 18.71 -19.02 12.48
C GLN A 79 18.30 -20.50 12.36
N PRO A 80 18.28 -21.25 13.47
CA PRO A 80 17.88 -22.66 13.48
C PRO A 80 16.36 -22.85 13.31
N MET A 81 15.59 -21.77 13.37
CA MET A 81 14.12 -21.79 13.33
C MET A 81 13.60 -21.75 11.89
N ARG A 82 12.66 -22.64 11.57
CA ARG A 82 12.02 -22.79 10.24
C ARG A 82 10.84 -21.84 9.96
N PHE A 83 10.46 -21.03 10.93
CA PHE A 83 9.43 -20.00 10.77
C PHE A 83 10.05 -18.68 10.31
N GLY A 84 9.23 -17.63 10.15
CA GLY A 84 9.63 -16.34 9.57
C GLY A 84 10.98 -15.81 10.08
N ASN A 85 11.77 -15.24 9.17
CA ASN A 85 13.09 -14.71 9.50
C ASN A 85 12.96 -13.46 10.37
N LYS A 86 13.71 -13.41 11.48
CA LYS A 86 13.70 -12.25 12.40
C LYS A 86 14.18 -10.96 11.73
N ALA A 87 14.96 -11.03 10.65
CA ALA A 87 15.33 -9.89 9.80
C ALA A 87 14.11 -9.08 9.34
N PHE A 88 12.97 -9.74 9.12
CA PHE A 88 11.73 -9.05 8.74
C PHE A 88 11.30 -7.99 9.76
N ARG A 89 11.54 -8.21 11.06
CA ARG A 89 11.20 -7.21 12.09
C ARG A 89 12.02 -5.93 11.94
N THR A 90 13.30 -6.08 11.62
CA THR A 90 14.20 -4.95 11.36
C THR A 90 13.75 -4.20 10.10
N TRP A 91 13.44 -4.94 9.03
CA TRP A 91 12.91 -4.36 7.79
C TRP A 91 11.58 -3.62 8.02
N HIS A 92 10.66 -4.22 8.76
CA HIS A 92 9.35 -3.63 9.07
C HIS A 92 9.48 -2.39 9.97
N ALA A 93 10.34 -2.42 10.99
CA ALA A 93 10.57 -1.26 11.85
C ALA A 93 11.11 -0.06 11.06
N ARG A 94 11.97 -0.31 10.06
CA ARG A 94 12.42 0.74 9.12
C ARG A 94 11.25 1.28 8.31
N LEU A 95 10.40 0.40 7.75
CA LEU A 95 9.21 0.78 7.01
C LEU A 95 8.25 1.64 7.85
N GLU A 96 8.00 1.27 9.11
CA GLU A 96 7.14 2.05 10.02
C GLU A 96 7.72 3.44 10.30
N ALA A 97 9.03 3.54 10.49
CA ALA A 97 9.70 4.81 10.74
C ALA A 97 9.69 5.75 9.51
N THR A 98 9.73 5.20 8.29
CA THR A 98 9.78 5.99 7.05
C THR A 98 8.41 6.24 6.42
N ALA A 99 7.39 5.44 6.74
CA ALA A 99 6.05 5.53 6.15
C ALA A 99 5.41 6.93 6.27
N PRO A 100 5.50 7.67 7.39
CA PRO A 100 4.93 9.02 7.49
C PRO A 100 5.49 9.98 6.42
N ARG A 101 6.82 9.99 6.25
CA ARG A 101 7.50 10.78 5.20
C ARG A 101 7.05 10.38 3.81
N ALA A 102 6.94 9.08 3.54
CA ALA A 102 6.49 8.58 2.24
C ALA A 102 5.05 9.01 1.93
N ILE A 103 4.16 8.97 2.92
CA ILE A 103 2.77 9.42 2.79
C ILE A 103 2.71 10.94 2.53
N GLU A 104 3.52 11.74 3.23
CA GLU A 104 3.61 13.19 2.97
C GLU A 104 4.05 13.47 1.52
N ASN A 105 5.06 12.77 1.03
CA ASN A 105 5.52 12.88 -0.36
C ASN A 105 4.42 12.51 -1.37
N LEU A 106 3.64 11.46 -1.11
CA LEU A 106 2.51 11.06 -1.94
C LEU A 106 1.40 12.13 -1.96
N LEU A 107 1.12 12.75 -0.81
CA LEU A 107 0.13 13.82 -0.71
C LEU A 107 0.58 15.06 -1.48
N VAL A 108 1.85 15.45 -1.39
CA VAL A 108 2.42 16.55 -2.18
C VAL A 108 2.34 16.24 -3.67
N ALA A 109 2.76 15.03 -4.08
CA ALA A 109 2.68 14.59 -5.48
C ALA A 109 1.24 14.63 -6.02
N SER A 110 0.23 14.41 -5.17
CA SER A 110 -1.19 14.47 -5.58
C SER A 110 -1.72 15.88 -5.87
N GLN A 111 -0.95 16.90 -5.51
CA GLN A 111 -1.27 18.32 -5.76
C GLN A 111 -0.61 18.84 -7.03
N VAL A 112 0.44 18.16 -7.52
CA VAL A 112 1.15 18.51 -8.75
C VAL A 112 0.31 18.07 -9.95
N GLY A 113 -0.25 19.03 -10.68
CA GLY A 113 -1.12 18.78 -11.85
C GLY A 113 -2.62 19.02 -11.64
N ARG A 114 -2.99 19.65 -10.52
CA ARG A 114 -4.24 20.44 -10.44
C ARG A 114 -4.00 21.87 -10.89
#